data_AF-A0A564SNK4-F1
#
_entry.id   AF-A0A564SNK4-F1
#
_cell.length_a   1.000
_cell.length_b   1.000
_cell.length_c   1.000
_cell.angle_alpha   90.00
_cell.angle_beta   90.00
_cell.angle_gamma   90.00
#
_symmetry.space_group_name_H-M   'P 1'
#
loop_
_entity.id
_entity.type
_entity.pdbx_description
1 polymer ?
#
loop_
_entity_poly.entity_id
_entity_poly.type
_entity_poly.pdbx_seq_one_letter_code
_entity_poly.pdbx_strand_id
1 'polypeptide(L)'
;MKMLKKLLAVVLTGAMALTLLTACGGNAVNDKNIADALNDMAKGSFATYTFKPRTDEQAMAKAIAALSESDRNTKDGKLPKKVMEILKLDKGGANEESRFVWWGPAYADEIGTAGQAYNVMDKILRKDAVNADKLGDKEPGDIRYIGTALGTMTFPGGEQKTVRFIVVTAEAVDKK
;
A
#
# COMPACT_ATOMS: atom_id res chain seq x y z
N MET A 1 -54.35 8.98 -10.66
CA MET A 1 -52.94 9.35 -10.96
C MET A 1 -52.64 10.72 -10.38
N LYS A 2 -52.05 10.79 -9.17
CA LYS A 2 -51.54 12.03 -8.57
C LYS A 2 -50.22 11.71 -7.85
N MET A 3 -49.25 11.44 -8.70
CA MET A 3 -47.78 11.51 -8.57
C MET A 3 -47.20 11.72 -7.16
N LEU A 4 -46.75 10.59 -6.61
CA LEU A 4 -45.50 10.32 -5.91
C LEU A 4 -44.30 11.23 -6.31
N LYS A 5 -44.25 12.49 -5.87
CA LYS A 5 -43.08 13.39 -6.09
C LYS A 5 -42.71 14.29 -4.90
N LYS A 6 -43.05 13.90 -3.66
CA LYS A 6 -42.70 14.70 -2.46
C LYS A 6 -41.87 13.97 -1.42
N LEU A 7 -40.91 13.16 -1.86
CA LEU A 7 -39.88 12.54 -0.99
C LEU A 7 -38.46 13.08 -1.26
N LEU A 8 -38.35 14.28 -1.85
CA LEU A 8 -37.12 15.08 -1.86
C LEU A 8 -37.09 16.02 -0.65
N ALA A 9 -37.01 15.45 0.55
CA ALA A 9 -36.69 16.20 1.76
C ALA A 9 -36.39 15.24 2.93
N VAL A 10 -35.57 14.20 2.70
CA VAL A 10 -34.75 13.70 3.81
C VAL A 10 -33.51 14.55 3.81
N VAL A 11 -33.59 15.60 4.61
CA VAL A 11 -32.45 16.26 5.22
C VAL A 11 -31.58 15.14 5.79
N LEU A 12 -30.50 14.83 5.08
CA LEU A 12 -29.46 13.94 5.55
C LEU A 12 -28.64 14.73 6.58
N THR A 13 -29.27 15.00 7.73
CA THR A 13 -28.60 15.23 9.02
C THR A 13 -27.85 13.94 9.38
N GLY A 14 -26.80 13.66 8.60
CA GLY A 14 -25.70 12.77 8.92
C GLY A 14 -24.51 13.61 9.37
N ALA A 15 -24.74 14.52 10.33
CA ALA A 15 -23.65 15.02 11.14
C ALA A 15 -23.22 13.85 12.04
N MET A 16 -21.97 13.40 11.87
CA MET A 16 -21.12 12.57 12.75
C MET A 16 -20.47 11.39 11.99
N ALA A 17 -19.51 11.72 11.11
CA ALA A 17 -18.35 10.87 10.78
C ALA A 17 -17.39 11.53 9.77
N LEU A 18 -17.77 12.62 9.10
CA LEU A 18 -16.89 13.34 8.18
C LEU A 18 -16.06 14.44 8.87
N THR A 19 -15.62 14.19 10.10
CA THR A 19 -14.73 15.08 10.88
C THR A 19 -13.28 14.61 10.93
N LEU A 20 -12.84 13.69 10.05
CA LEU A 20 -11.44 13.26 9.98
C LEU A 20 -10.66 13.73 8.74
N LEU A 21 -11.23 14.60 7.90
CA LEU A 21 -10.44 15.26 6.86
C LEU A 21 -10.08 16.69 7.26
N THR A 22 -9.51 16.84 8.46
CA THR A 22 -8.66 17.99 8.77
C THR A 22 -7.35 17.84 8.00
N ALA A 23 -7.39 17.96 6.68
CA ALA A 23 -6.20 18.25 5.89
C ALA A 23 -5.95 19.75 5.96
N CYS A 24 -5.70 20.25 7.17
CA CYS A 24 -5.31 21.63 7.40
C CYS A 24 -4.00 21.62 8.20
N GLY A 25 -2.89 21.74 7.47
CA GLY A 25 -1.55 22.05 7.99
C GLY A 25 -0.85 20.93 8.78
N GLY A 26 0.20 20.34 8.22
CA GLY A 26 1.16 19.56 9.02
C GLY A 26 1.86 18.46 8.23
N ASN A 27 3.19 18.55 8.12
CA ASN A 27 4.16 17.58 7.56
C ASN A 27 3.75 16.76 6.32
N ALA A 28 4.57 16.87 5.26
CA ALA A 28 4.49 15.96 4.13
C ALA A 28 4.49 14.49 4.61
N VAL A 29 3.46 13.73 4.24
CA VAL A 29 3.29 12.32 4.61
C VAL A 29 4.54 11.53 4.21
N ASN A 30 5.22 10.97 5.20
CA ASN A 30 6.44 10.19 5.03
C ASN A 30 6.27 8.73 5.50
N ASP A 31 7.32 7.93 5.35
CA ASP A 31 7.32 6.49 5.68
C ASP A 31 6.91 6.24 7.13
N LYS A 32 7.38 7.07 8.07
CA LYS A 32 7.02 6.97 9.48
C LYS A 32 5.53 7.24 9.69
N ASN A 33 4.97 8.26 9.05
CA ASN A 33 3.53 8.56 9.17
C ASN A 33 2.67 7.39 8.67
N ILE A 34 3.03 6.78 7.54
CA ILE A 34 2.31 5.61 7.01
C ILE A 34 2.48 4.39 7.93
N ALA A 35 3.70 4.12 8.40
CA ALA A 35 3.95 3.00 9.32
C ALA A 35 3.17 3.14 10.63
N ASP A 36 3.17 4.34 11.23
CA ASP A 36 2.44 4.63 12.47
C ASP A 36 0.93 4.43 12.27
N ALA A 37 0.36 4.94 11.16
CA ALA A 37 -1.05 4.75 10.84
C ALA A 37 -1.42 3.27 10.59
N LEU A 38 -0.56 2.51 9.89
CA LEU A 38 -0.76 1.06 9.71
C LEU A 38 -0.68 0.31 11.04
N ASN A 39 0.21 0.71 11.95
CA ASN A 39 0.31 0.13 13.29
C ASN A 39 -0.95 0.40 14.12
N ASP A 40 -1.52 1.58 14.04
CA ASP A 40 -2.76 1.90 14.75
C ASP A 40 -3.95 1.09 14.21
N MET A 41 -4.00 0.86 12.89
CA MET A 41 -4.96 -0.07 12.29
C MET A 41 -4.76 -1.51 12.77
N ALA A 42 -3.51 -1.99 12.80
CA ALA A 42 -3.15 -3.34 13.25
C ALA A 42 -3.54 -3.61 14.71
N LYS A 43 -3.35 -2.61 15.60
CA LYS A 43 -3.82 -2.68 16.99
C LYS A 43 -5.34 -2.86 17.08
N GLY A 44 -6.09 -2.14 16.24
CA GLY A 44 -7.56 -2.24 16.19
C GLY A 44 -8.07 -3.59 15.68
N SER A 45 -7.25 -4.33 14.92
CA SER A 45 -7.60 -5.65 14.37
C SER A 45 -6.97 -6.83 15.11
N PHE A 46 -6.36 -6.61 16.30
CA PHE A 46 -5.62 -7.62 17.07
C PHE A 46 -4.52 -8.35 16.27
N ALA A 47 -3.93 -7.67 15.27
CA ALA A 47 -2.80 -8.22 14.54
C ALA A 47 -1.56 -8.28 15.44
N THR A 48 -0.78 -9.36 15.33
CA THR A 48 0.46 -9.56 16.12
C THR A 48 1.69 -8.90 15.50
N TYR A 49 1.58 -8.42 14.27
CA TYR A 49 2.69 -7.82 13.52
C TYR A 49 2.72 -6.30 13.63
N THR A 50 3.91 -5.72 13.43
CA THR A 50 4.15 -4.28 13.45
C THR A 50 4.91 -3.80 12.21
N PHE A 51 4.69 -2.55 11.81
CA PHE A 51 5.36 -1.89 10.71
C PHE A 51 6.50 -1.01 11.20
N LYS A 52 7.67 -1.10 10.57
CA LYS A 52 8.83 -0.24 10.84
C LYS A 52 9.39 0.35 9.54
N PRO A 53 9.57 1.67 9.43
CA PRO A 53 10.22 2.22 8.25
C PRO A 53 11.68 1.74 8.18
N ARG A 54 12.17 1.42 6.97
CA ARG A 54 13.57 1.02 6.75
C ARG A 54 14.10 1.55 5.42
N THR A 55 15.37 1.94 5.42
CA THR A 55 16.03 2.59 4.28
C THR A 55 16.06 1.72 3.02
N ASP A 56 16.22 0.41 3.17
CA ASP A 56 16.23 -0.53 2.04
C ASP A 56 14.89 -0.51 1.29
N GLU A 57 13.76 -0.64 1.99
CA GLU A 57 12.42 -0.55 1.38
C GLU A 57 12.16 0.83 0.80
N GLN A 58 12.66 1.88 1.45
CA GLN A 58 12.51 3.23 0.92
C GLN A 58 13.27 3.38 -0.40
N ALA A 59 14.47 2.83 -0.50
CA ALA A 59 15.25 2.81 -1.74
C ALA A 59 14.55 2.01 -2.85
N MET A 60 13.98 0.84 -2.51
CA MET A 60 13.19 0.04 -3.45
C MET A 60 11.95 0.80 -3.96
N ALA A 61 11.21 1.46 -3.05
CA ALA A 61 10.04 2.25 -3.42
C ALA A 61 10.41 3.45 -4.32
N LYS A 62 11.50 4.16 -4.00
CA LYS A 62 12.03 5.26 -4.84
C LYS A 62 12.45 4.78 -6.23
N ALA A 63 13.13 3.64 -6.30
CA ALA A 63 13.54 3.05 -7.57
C ALA A 63 12.32 2.64 -8.43
N ILE A 64 11.29 2.03 -7.83
CA ILE A 64 10.03 1.70 -8.54
C ILE A 64 9.30 2.97 -9.00
N ALA A 65 9.26 4.01 -8.18
CA ALA A 65 8.61 5.27 -8.52
C ALA A 65 9.30 5.96 -9.71
N ALA A 66 10.63 5.82 -9.83
CA ALA A 66 11.44 6.35 -10.92
C ALA A 66 11.34 5.56 -12.23
N LEU A 67 10.82 4.32 -12.22
CA LEU A 67 10.56 3.57 -13.44
C LEU A 67 9.49 4.24 -14.30
N SER A 68 9.61 4.09 -15.63
CA SER A 68 8.50 4.38 -16.53
C SER A 68 7.29 3.49 -16.20
N GLU A 69 6.07 3.96 -16.47
CA GLU A 69 4.87 3.13 -16.24
C GLU A 69 4.95 1.80 -17.00
N SER A 70 5.41 1.81 -18.25
CA SER A 70 5.60 0.60 -19.05
C SER A 70 6.58 -0.42 -18.44
N ASP A 71 7.55 0.05 -17.65
CA ASP A 71 8.56 -0.79 -17.00
C ASP A 71 8.09 -1.42 -15.68
N ARG A 72 7.02 -0.89 -15.09
CA ARG A 72 6.43 -1.39 -13.83
C ARG A 72 5.02 -1.97 -13.99
N ASN A 73 4.40 -1.87 -15.16
CA ASN A 73 3.11 -2.48 -15.44
C ASN A 73 3.25 -3.99 -15.65
N THR A 74 2.59 -4.77 -14.79
CA THR A 74 2.43 -6.23 -14.92
C THR A 74 1.85 -6.57 -16.29
N LYS A 75 2.48 -7.51 -16.99
CA LYS A 75 2.01 -8.06 -18.26
C LYS A 75 1.72 -9.55 -18.06
N ASP A 76 0.55 -10.00 -18.52
CA ASP A 76 0.12 -11.41 -18.42
C ASP A 76 0.17 -11.98 -16.99
N GLY A 77 -0.14 -11.14 -15.99
CA GLY A 77 -0.06 -11.52 -14.57
C GLY A 77 1.36 -11.67 -14.03
N LYS A 78 2.40 -11.43 -14.83
CA LYS A 78 3.81 -11.54 -14.43
C LYS A 78 4.39 -10.21 -14.01
N LEU A 79 5.09 -10.24 -12.88
CA LEU A 79 5.82 -9.09 -12.36
C LEU A 79 6.90 -8.65 -13.36
N PRO A 80 7.05 -7.36 -13.68
CA PRO A 80 8.06 -6.90 -14.63
C PRO A 80 9.48 -7.17 -14.14
N LYS A 81 10.40 -7.50 -15.06
CA LYS A 81 11.79 -7.86 -14.74
C LYS A 81 12.52 -6.78 -13.92
N LYS A 82 12.38 -5.50 -14.30
CA LYS A 82 12.98 -4.38 -13.58
C LYS A 82 12.44 -4.26 -12.14
N VAL A 83 11.15 -4.51 -11.95
CA VAL A 83 10.53 -4.52 -10.60
C VAL A 83 11.03 -5.70 -9.79
N MET A 84 11.14 -6.90 -10.37
CA MET A 84 11.72 -8.07 -9.70
C MET A 84 13.15 -7.81 -9.22
N GLU A 85 13.99 -7.21 -10.07
CA GLU A 85 15.38 -6.86 -9.74
C GLU A 85 15.46 -5.84 -8.59
N ILE A 86 14.65 -4.77 -8.64
CA ILE A 86 14.59 -3.78 -7.56
C ILE A 86 14.15 -4.42 -6.24
N LEU A 87 13.15 -5.29 -6.28
CA LEU A 87 12.64 -6.02 -5.12
C LEU A 87 13.54 -7.18 -4.68
N LYS A 88 14.63 -7.47 -5.43
CA LYS A 88 15.58 -8.57 -5.19
C LYS A 88 14.90 -9.95 -5.18
N LEU A 89 13.97 -10.15 -6.12
CA LEU A 89 13.15 -11.36 -6.30
C LEU A 89 13.60 -12.23 -7.48
N ASP A 90 14.60 -11.78 -8.22
CA ASP A 90 15.29 -12.56 -9.24
C ASP A 90 16.03 -13.76 -8.63
N LYS A 91 16.47 -14.69 -9.47
CA LYS A 91 17.08 -15.94 -9.03
C LYS A 91 18.37 -15.66 -8.24
N GLY A 92 18.42 -16.09 -6.97
CA GLY A 92 19.52 -15.80 -6.03
C GLY A 92 19.44 -14.41 -5.38
N GLY A 93 18.37 -13.65 -5.65
CA GLY A 93 18.11 -12.34 -5.07
C GLY A 93 17.90 -12.41 -3.56
N ALA A 94 18.31 -11.37 -2.86
CA ALA A 94 18.33 -11.35 -1.40
C ALA A 94 16.95 -11.53 -0.73
N ASN A 95 15.84 -11.31 -1.43
CA ASN A 95 14.48 -11.48 -0.92
C ASN A 95 13.75 -12.68 -1.54
N GLU A 96 14.35 -13.40 -2.50
CA GLU A 96 13.64 -14.44 -3.28
C GLU A 96 12.92 -15.46 -2.39
N GLU A 97 13.66 -16.05 -1.43
CA GLU A 97 13.18 -17.10 -0.52
C GLU A 97 13.33 -16.75 0.97
N SER A 98 13.84 -15.56 1.28
CA SER A 98 14.16 -15.12 2.64
C SER A 98 13.10 -14.19 3.25
N ARG A 99 12.31 -13.52 2.39
CA ARG A 99 11.32 -12.52 2.81
C ARG A 99 10.06 -12.59 1.98
N PHE A 100 8.92 -12.42 2.64
CA PHE A 100 7.68 -12.05 1.97
C PHE A 100 7.77 -10.61 1.49
N VAL A 101 7.42 -10.35 0.23
CA VAL A 101 7.46 -9.01 -0.37
C VAL A 101 6.07 -8.60 -0.87
N TRP A 102 5.63 -7.42 -0.45
CA TRP A 102 4.46 -6.74 -1.01
C TRP A 102 4.90 -5.42 -1.65
N TRP A 103 4.27 -5.06 -2.75
CA TRP A 103 4.51 -3.77 -3.36
C TRP A 103 3.27 -3.29 -4.13
N GLY A 104 3.23 -2.00 -4.42
CA GLY A 104 2.25 -1.45 -5.34
C GLY A 104 1.97 0.03 -5.12
N PRO A 105 1.18 0.65 -6.01
CA PRO A 105 0.70 2.01 -5.83
C PRO A 105 -0.51 2.05 -4.88
N ALA A 106 -0.52 3.04 -3.99
CA ALA A 106 -1.68 3.45 -3.21
C ALA A 106 -2.03 4.91 -3.54
N TYR A 107 -3.31 5.26 -3.50
CA TYR A 107 -3.73 6.66 -3.73
C TYR A 107 -3.14 7.58 -2.66
N ALA A 108 -2.60 8.72 -3.10
CA ALA A 108 -1.96 9.70 -2.22
C ALA A 108 -2.62 11.08 -2.26
N ASP A 109 -3.11 11.50 -3.43
CA ASP A 109 -3.78 12.79 -3.58
C ASP A 109 -5.06 12.87 -2.76
N GLU A 110 -5.31 14.04 -2.16
CA GLU A 110 -6.53 14.42 -1.43
C GLU A 110 -6.90 13.51 -0.24
N ILE A 111 -6.01 12.59 0.13
CA ILE A 111 -6.23 11.61 1.19
C ILE A 111 -5.19 11.83 2.30
N GLY A 112 -5.67 12.08 3.52
CA GLY A 112 -4.81 12.18 4.71
C GLY A 112 -4.10 10.85 5.05
N THR A 113 -3.11 10.89 5.95
CA THR A 113 -2.26 9.73 6.29
C THR A 113 -3.05 8.45 6.58
N ALA A 114 -4.12 8.54 7.38
CA ALA A 114 -4.95 7.38 7.73
C ALA A 114 -5.64 6.76 6.49
N GLY A 115 -6.15 7.60 5.58
CA GLY A 115 -6.76 7.11 4.35
C GLY A 115 -5.72 6.52 3.38
N GLN A 116 -4.49 7.04 3.35
CA GLN A 116 -3.41 6.42 2.57
C GLN A 116 -3.06 5.05 3.15
N ALA A 117 -2.89 4.94 4.47
CA ALA A 117 -2.63 3.66 5.14
C ALA A 117 -3.76 2.64 4.90
N TYR A 118 -5.02 3.07 4.91
CA TYR A 118 -6.14 2.20 4.55
C TYR A 118 -6.03 1.69 3.11
N ASN A 119 -5.70 2.55 2.15
CA ASN A 119 -5.46 2.13 0.77
C ASN A 119 -4.31 1.13 0.66
N VAL A 120 -3.21 1.34 1.39
CA VAL A 120 -2.10 0.38 1.46
C VAL A 120 -2.59 -0.98 1.98
N MET A 121 -3.36 -0.98 3.06
CA MET A 121 -3.90 -2.22 3.63
C MET A 121 -4.79 -2.95 2.62
N ASP A 122 -5.82 -2.28 2.08
CA ASP A 122 -6.81 -2.91 1.21
C ASP A 122 -6.25 -3.36 -0.15
N LYS A 123 -5.41 -2.52 -0.78
CA LYS A 123 -4.96 -2.75 -2.16
C LYS A 123 -3.71 -3.61 -2.26
N ILE A 124 -2.88 -3.62 -1.20
CA ILE A 124 -1.54 -4.22 -1.21
C ILE A 124 -1.46 -5.32 -0.15
N LEU A 125 -1.62 -5.00 1.14
CA LEU A 125 -1.31 -5.94 2.22
C LEU A 125 -2.39 -7.00 2.49
N ARG A 126 -3.63 -6.77 2.04
CA ARG A 126 -4.72 -7.76 2.09
C ARG A 126 -4.52 -8.91 1.09
N LYS A 127 -3.64 -8.72 0.11
CA LYS A 127 -3.29 -9.73 -0.89
C LYS A 127 -2.06 -10.51 -0.43
N ASP A 128 -1.87 -11.68 -1.03
CA ASP A 128 -0.66 -12.45 -0.82
C ASP A 128 0.59 -11.69 -1.29
N ALA A 129 1.72 -11.96 -0.64
CA ALA A 129 3.01 -11.45 -1.09
C ALA A 129 3.29 -11.94 -2.52
N VAL A 130 4.01 -11.13 -3.31
CA VAL A 130 4.22 -11.44 -4.73
C VAL A 130 5.12 -12.67 -4.97
N ASN A 131 5.79 -13.15 -3.93
CA ASN A 131 6.63 -14.33 -3.94
C ASN A 131 6.18 -15.40 -2.93
N ALA A 132 4.93 -15.34 -2.46
CA ALA A 132 4.41 -16.29 -1.47
C ALA A 132 4.52 -17.76 -1.94
N ASP A 133 4.35 -18.00 -3.25
CA ASP A 133 4.49 -19.30 -3.89
C ASP A 133 5.90 -19.91 -3.78
N LYS A 134 6.93 -19.08 -3.62
CA LYS A 134 8.32 -19.52 -3.44
C LYS A 134 8.67 -19.85 -1.98
N LEU A 135 7.82 -19.48 -1.03
CA LEU A 135 8.14 -19.54 0.39
C LEU A 135 7.59 -20.79 1.11
N GLY A 136 6.88 -21.66 0.38
CA GLY A 136 6.35 -22.92 0.92
C GLY A 136 5.41 -22.67 2.10
N ASP A 137 5.60 -23.44 3.19
CA ASP A 137 4.77 -23.38 4.40
C ASP A 137 5.20 -22.31 5.41
N LYS A 138 6.15 -21.42 5.05
CA LYS A 138 6.59 -20.33 5.92
C LYS A 138 5.50 -19.29 6.12
N GLU A 139 5.65 -18.49 7.17
CA GLU A 139 4.78 -17.36 7.47
C GLU A 139 5.58 -16.05 7.53
N PRO A 140 4.95 -14.89 7.28
CA PRO A 140 5.59 -13.60 7.47
C PRO A 140 5.88 -13.35 8.96
N GLY A 141 7.09 -12.91 9.27
CA GLY A 141 7.49 -12.53 10.62
C GLY A 141 6.71 -11.34 11.17
N ASP A 142 6.75 -11.20 12.51
CA ASP A 142 6.00 -10.19 13.26
C ASP A 142 6.48 -8.74 13.02
N ILE A 143 7.60 -8.53 12.32
CA ILE A 143 8.10 -7.21 11.92
C ILE A 143 8.02 -7.10 10.39
N ARG A 144 7.27 -6.09 9.93
CA ARG A 144 7.13 -5.72 8.52
C ARG A 144 7.86 -4.41 8.27
N TYR A 145 8.93 -4.45 7.48
CA TYR A 145 9.66 -3.25 7.08
C TYR A 145 8.92 -2.56 5.94
N ILE A 146 8.82 -1.23 5.98
CA ILE A 146 8.10 -0.44 4.97
C ILE A 146 8.96 0.71 4.44
N GLY A 147 8.77 1.03 3.17
CA GLY A 147 9.31 2.22 2.54
C GLY A 147 8.36 2.72 1.46
N THR A 148 8.37 4.03 1.26
CA THR A 148 7.43 4.68 0.36
C THR A 148 8.10 5.74 -0.50
N ALA A 149 7.51 6.01 -1.66
CA ALA A 149 7.90 7.11 -2.53
C ALA A 149 6.68 7.65 -3.29
N LEU A 150 6.62 8.97 -3.46
CA LEU A 150 5.65 9.57 -4.36
C LEU A 150 6.07 9.34 -5.81
N GLY A 151 5.08 9.14 -6.66
CA GLY A 151 5.22 9.16 -8.10
C GLY A 151 3.86 9.39 -8.73
N THR A 152 3.76 9.17 -10.04
CA THR A 152 2.50 9.36 -10.77
C THR A 152 2.07 8.07 -11.45
N MET A 153 0.77 7.88 -11.65
CA MET A 153 0.24 6.79 -12.44
C MET A 153 -0.95 7.25 -13.28
N THR A 154 -1.03 6.75 -14.51
CA THR A 154 -2.16 6.99 -15.41
C THR A 154 -3.28 5.98 -15.11
N PHE A 155 -4.48 6.49 -14.81
CA PHE A 155 -5.66 5.69 -14.52
C PHE A 155 -6.51 5.47 -15.79
N PRO A 156 -7.43 4.48 -15.78
CA PRO A 156 -8.40 4.32 -16.86
C PRO A 156 -9.14 5.64 -17.13
N GLY A 157 -9.04 6.14 -18.37
CA GLY A 157 -9.52 7.48 -18.74
C GLY A 157 -8.41 8.50 -19.05
N GLY A 158 -7.13 8.13 -18.87
CA GLY A 158 -5.98 8.96 -19.24
C GLY A 158 -5.60 10.02 -18.21
N GLU A 159 -6.28 10.05 -17.06
CA GLU A 159 -5.98 10.96 -15.96
C GLU A 159 -4.72 10.50 -15.20
N GLN A 160 -3.73 11.38 -15.08
CA GLN A 160 -2.52 11.14 -14.30
C GLN A 160 -2.75 11.61 -12.85
N LYS A 161 -2.60 10.71 -11.87
CA LYS A 161 -2.73 11.04 -10.44
C LYS A 161 -1.43 10.78 -9.69
N THR A 162 -1.24 11.49 -8.59
CA THR A 162 -0.17 11.16 -7.64
C THR A 162 -0.55 9.91 -6.87
N VAL A 163 0.37 8.97 -6.86
CA VAL A 163 0.29 7.75 -6.08
C VAL A 163 1.52 7.65 -5.18
N ARG A 164 1.38 6.88 -4.12
CA ARG A 164 2.48 6.48 -3.27
C ARG A 164 2.82 5.04 -3.58
N PHE A 165 4.00 4.81 -4.12
CA PHE A 165 4.56 3.47 -4.25
C PHE A 165 5.00 3.00 -2.87
N ILE A 166 4.56 1.80 -2.50
CA ILE A 166 4.88 1.15 -1.24
C ILE A 166 5.67 -0.10 -1.54
N VAL A 167 6.68 -0.37 -0.72
CA VAL A 167 7.31 -1.68 -0.59
C VAL A 167 7.25 -2.09 0.87
N VAL A 168 6.77 -3.30 1.12
CA VAL A 168 6.78 -3.92 2.45
C VAL A 168 7.49 -5.26 2.36
N THR A 169 8.40 -5.53 3.30
CA THR A 169 9.01 -6.84 3.45
C THR A 169 8.84 -7.40 4.85
N ALA A 170 8.73 -8.71 4.97
CA ALA A 170 8.73 -9.41 6.25
C ALA A 170 9.63 -10.64 6.15
N GLU A 171 10.36 -10.97 7.20
CA GLU A 171 11.17 -12.19 7.23
C GLU A 171 10.29 -13.43 7.03
N ALA A 172 10.76 -14.40 6.25
CA ALA A 172 10.07 -15.67 6.11
C ALA A 172 10.49 -16.59 7.26
N VAL A 173 9.58 -16.84 8.18
CA VAL A 173 9.82 -17.65 9.38
C VAL A 173 9.07 -18.97 9.29
N ASP A 174 9.57 -19.99 9.98
CA ASP A 174 8.85 -21.25 10.10
C ASP A 174 7.54 -21.02 10.86
N LYS A 175 6.50 -21.76 10.46
CA LYS A 175 5.20 -21.71 11.09
C LYS A 175 5.31 -22.11 12.57
N LYS A 176 4.75 -21.28 13.44
CA LYS A 176 4.75 -21.49 14.89
C LYS A 176 3.75 -22.56 15.32
#